data_AF-A0A1J4JLU9-F1
#
_entry.id   AF-A0A1J4JLU9-F1
#
_cell.length_a   1.000
_cell.length_b   1.000
_cell.length_c   1.000
_cell.angle_alpha   90.00
_cell.angle_beta   90.00
_cell.angle_gamma   90.00
#
_symmetry.space_group_name_H-M   'P 1'
#
loop_
_entity.id
_entity.type
_entity.pdbx_description
1 polymer ?
#
loop_
_entity_poly.entity_id
_entity_poly.type
_entity_poly.pdbx_seq_one_letter_code
_entity_poly.pdbx_strand_id
1 'polypeptide(L)'
;MIRKILNQNADDGYFVNDIPFNIQAFADDVILISSNVDSLKAMINTVKEFCSATGMSLAPQKCQWLNYSLRNRRRCVTNETIDINNVEIKAIDISGFITYLDAPISILKSTKMKQIEDMALYSTKRLKIGLSHDTESNDLFYLFDNNQNHSISSNNAESNVNTNTELNYQIINNIRDDIDSDININIDNASTLPTYNQHPDDQNFKEHNITYKEILKTISFILRKRHYNNLSSLPFKGHSFIDTHNSPCSNFFIGNHRTPFQDYLTKFAIKARTNSLPTKEVLNKRLHNNNNNNNDSKCLHCGQNLNDSLMHRLNKCTANNNGITLRQDNIAHVIANCIKDTLGPLDAPPIHENCNVSIANYPDLPDRSKHLKPDIWYSKLINNVLHVWIVEVTCPYAMLTDTATGRISTLHVRRLKKVQKYTPLVEDIELSWNAKVSLAIIVVSSLGVIPKDTFNEIKNITRTKKRALITAKRCAHVAIAGSWRIFTGHNVPFLNELTYSKCRNTNESESQLTLNLDTVLDDLETNSISRNIGSPIVSFSNDPTDHISESYDIEINSQD
;
A
#
# COMPACT_ATOMS: atom_id res chain seq x y z
N MET A 1 -12.11 3.71 31.56
CA MET A 1 -10.73 4.22 31.56
C MET A 1 -10.46 5.25 30.47
N ILE A 2 -10.36 4.88 29.19
CA ILE A 2 -9.95 5.80 28.09
C ILE A 2 -10.76 7.11 28.07
N ARG A 3 -12.10 7.02 28.11
CA ARG A 3 -12.97 8.21 28.20
C ARG A 3 -12.70 9.09 29.41
N LYS A 4 -12.32 8.50 30.55
CA LYS A 4 -12.03 9.24 31.78
C LYS A 4 -10.74 10.06 31.61
N ILE A 5 -9.70 9.46 31.03
CA ILE A 5 -8.44 10.15 30.69
C ILE A 5 -8.67 11.24 29.65
N LEU A 6 -9.41 10.96 28.58
CA LEU A 6 -9.68 11.96 27.53
C LEU A 6 -10.51 13.16 28.03
N ASN A 7 -11.26 13.01 29.12
CA ASN A 7 -12.09 14.09 29.67
C ASN A 7 -11.44 14.81 30.86
N GLN A 8 -10.78 14.08 31.77
CA GLN A 8 -10.23 14.63 33.01
C GLN A 8 -8.74 15.01 32.89
N ASN A 9 -8.05 14.40 31.93
CA ASN A 9 -6.61 14.58 31.69
C ASN A 9 -6.36 15.01 30.23
N ALA A 10 -7.29 15.78 29.66
CA ALA A 10 -7.21 16.24 28.26
C ALA A 10 -5.96 17.09 28.02
N ASP A 11 -5.58 17.89 29.02
CA ASP A 11 -4.44 18.82 28.97
C ASP A 11 -3.12 18.19 29.43
N ASP A 12 -3.15 16.95 29.93
CA ASP A 12 -1.99 16.23 30.46
C ASP A 12 -1.19 15.47 29.38
N GLY A 13 -1.58 15.59 28.12
CA GLY A 13 -0.97 14.89 26.99
C GLY A 13 0.30 15.52 26.45
N TYR A 14 0.89 14.85 25.46
CA TYR A 14 1.88 15.45 24.57
C TYR A 14 1.19 16.14 23.40
N PHE A 15 1.52 17.39 23.12
CA PHE A 15 0.86 18.16 22.06
C PHE A 15 1.68 18.20 20.77
N VAL A 16 1.03 17.94 19.64
CA VAL A 16 1.58 18.15 18.29
C VAL A 16 0.60 19.02 17.52
N ASN A 17 0.99 20.25 17.18
CA ASN A 17 0.15 21.22 16.46
C ASN A 17 -1.26 21.34 17.08
N ASP A 18 -1.31 21.59 18.39
CA ASP A 18 -2.54 21.72 19.21
C ASP A 18 -3.41 20.46 19.31
N ILE A 19 -2.92 19.30 18.82
CA ILE A 19 -3.59 18.00 18.99
C ILE A 19 -2.95 17.26 20.17
N PRO A 20 -3.71 16.92 21.23
CA PRO A 20 -3.19 16.20 22.38
C PRO A 20 -3.09 14.68 22.12
N PHE A 21 -1.99 14.08 22.55
CA PHE A 21 -1.70 12.65 22.55
C PHE A 21 -1.44 12.19 23.98
N ASN A 22 -2.43 11.58 24.62
CA ASN A 22 -2.44 11.32 26.06
C ASN A 22 -2.43 9.81 26.36
N ILE A 23 -3.16 9.03 25.54
CA ILE A 23 -3.38 7.60 25.76
C ILE A 23 -3.52 6.82 24.46
N GLN A 24 -2.90 5.64 24.42
CA GLN A 24 -3.19 4.57 23.48
C GLN A 24 -3.46 3.28 24.26
N ALA A 25 -4.38 2.44 23.79
CA ALA A 25 -4.63 1.15 24.42
C ALA A 25 -4.80 0.07 23.34
N PHE A 26 -4.28 -1.12 23.62
CA PHE A 26 -4.45 -2.30 22.78
C PHE A 26 -4.57 -3.53 23.67
N ALA A 27 -5.68 -4.27 23.53
CA ALA A 27 -6.02 -5.38 24.43
C ALA A 27 -5.96 -4.94 25.91
N ASP A 28 -5.09 -5.56 26.71
CA ASP A 28 -4.82 -5.29 28.11
C ASP A 28 -3.72 -4.24 28.35
N ASP A 29 -2.98 -3.84 27.32
CA ASP A 29 -1.92 -2.85 27.42
C ASP A 29 -2.42 -1.41 27.25
N VAL A 30 -1.87 -0.51 28.09
CA VAL A 30 -2.15 0.93 28.06
C VAL A 30 -0.84 1.69 27.99
N ILE A 31 -0.73 2.57 27.00
CA ILE A 31 0.37 3.53 26.83
C ILE A 31 -0.15 4.89 27.25
N LEU A 32 0.55 5.53 28.18
CA LEU A 32 0.32 6.91 28.59
C LEU A 32 1.46 7.79 28.08
N ILE A 33 1.13 8.96 27.55
CA ILE A 33 2.09 9.86 26.91
C ILE A 33 1.87 11.27 27.44
N SER A 34 2.92 11.89 27.96
CA SER A 34 2.87 13.24 28.54
C SER A 34 4.13 14.03 28.16
N SER A 35 4.01 15.35 28.19
CA SER A 35 5.14 16.29 28.08
C SER A 35 5.89 16.51 29.40
N ASN A 36 5.28 16.14 30.54
CA ASN A 36 5.86 16.29 31.87
C ASN A 36 5.46 15.14 32.83
N VAL A 37 6.24 14.94 33.89
CA VAL A 37 6.04 13.81 34.82
C VAL A 37 4.78 13.95 35.68
N ASP A 38 4.40 15.16 36.08
CA ASP A 38 3.26 15.38 36.98
C ASP A 38 1.94 15.07 36.29
N SER A 39 1.78 15.50 35.04
CA SER A 39 0.67 15.13 34.16
C SER A 39 0.60 13.62 33.91
N LEU A 40 1.76 12.96 33.77
CA LEU A 40 1.81 11.51 33.65
C LEU A 40 1.34 10.81 34.94
N LYS A 41 1.75 11.31 36.11
CA LYS A 41 1.28 10.81 37.41
C LYS A 41 -0.23 11.02 37.59
N ALA A 42 -0.77 12.15 37.15
CA ALA A 42 -2.21 12.40 37.15
C ALA A 42 -2.98 11.36 36.30
N MET A 43 -2.49 11.07 35.09
CA MET A 43 -3.06 10.02 34.24
C MET A 43 -2.95 8.62 34.86
N ILE A 44 -1.82 8.30 35.49
CA ILE A 44 -1.63 7.02 36.22
C ILE A 44 -2.64 6.90 37.36
N ASN A 45 -2.91 7.97 38.10
CA ASN A 45 -3.92 7.96 39.16
C ASN A 45 -5.33 7.70 38.61
N THR A 46 -5.67 8.30 37.47
CA THR A 46 -6.94 8.01 36.77
C THR A 46 -7.05 6.53 36.37
N VAL A 47 -5.95 5.90 35.93
CA VAL A 47 -5.91 4.46 35.66
C VAL A 47 -6.05 3.64 36.95
N LYS A 48 -5.33 3.99 38.01
CA LYS A 48 -5.42 3.34 39.34
C LYS A 48 -6.85 3.32 39.85
N GLU A 49 -7.52 4.47 39.86
CA GLU A 49 -8.92 4.58 40.28
C GLU A 49 -9.85 3.70 39.46
N PHE A 50 -9.64 3.63 38.14
CA PHE A 50 -10.42 2.76 37.28
C PHE A 50 -10.19 1.28 37.57
N CYS A 51 -8.93 0.86 37.74
CA CYS A 51 -8.59 -0.51 38.12
C CYS A 51 -9.26 -0.87 39.46
N SER A 52 -9.11 -0.02 40.48
CA SER A 52 -9.76 -0.23 41.79
C SER A 52 -11.28 -0.34 41.69
N ALA A 53 -11.93 0.54 40.92
CA ALA A 53 -13.38 0.51 40.72
C ALA A 53 -13.89 -0.73 39.96
N THR A 54 -13.02 -1.42 39.24
CA THR A 54 -13.35 -2.61 38.44
C THR A 54 -12.85 -3.91 39.07
N GLY A 55 -12.28 -3.85 40.27
CA GLY A 55 -11.68 -5.01 40.95
C GLY A 55 -10.37 -5.49 40.31
N MET A 56 -9.76 -4.68 39.46
CA MET A 56 -8.45 -4.95 38.86
C MET A 56 -7.33 -4.23 39.63
N SER A 57 -6.10 -4.69 39.48
CA SER A 57 -4.91 -4.01 39.99
C SER A 57 -3.90 -3.77 38.87
N LEU A 58 -3.20 -2.64 38.93
CA LEU A 58 -2.02 -2.44 38.10
C LEU A 58 -0.92 -3.40 38.55
N ALA A 59 -0.19 -3.97 37.60
CA ALA A 59 0.95 -4.86 37.84
C ALA A 59 2.25 -4.08 37.62
N PRO A 60 2.87 -3.47 38.66
CA PRO A 60 4.01 -2.56 38.48
C PRO A 60 5.21 -3.25 37.83
N GLN A 61 5.40 -4.54 38.09
CA GLN A 61 6.46 -5.37 37.52
C GLN A 61 6.40 -5.52 36.00
N LYS A 62 5.22 -5.27 35.39
CA LYS A 62 5.02 -5.30 33.93
C LYS A 62 5.04 -3.90 33.31
N CYS A 63 5.06 -2.85 34.12
CA CYS A 63 5.08 -1.49 33.64
C CYS A 63 6.49 -1.08 33.26
N GLN A 64 6.63 -0.45 32.10
CA GLN A 64 7.90 0.05 31.59
C GLN A 64 7.79 1.54 31.34
N TRP A 65 8.90 2.26 31.52
CA TRP A 65 8.93 3.70 31.38
C TRP A 65 10.13 4.17 30.57
N LEU A 66 9.85 4.94 29.52
CA LEU A 66 10.83 5.72 28.78
C LEU A 66 10.71 7.20 29.18
N ASN A 67 11.80 7.77 29.70
CA ASN A 67 11.89 9.20 30.00
C ASN A 67 13.10 9.81 29.30
N TYR A 68 12.93 10.96 28.67
CA TYR A 68 14.05 11.75 28.20
C TYR A 68 13.72 13.24 28.19
N SER A 69 14.76 14.06 28.42
CA SER A 69 14.75 15.50 28.24
C SER A 69 15.66 15.87 27.06
N LEU A 70 15.38 17.00 26.40
CA LEU A 70 16.25 17.58 25.39
C LEU A 70 17.15 18.62 26.05
N ARG A 71 18.46 18.35 26.12
CA ARG A 71 19.48 19.30 26.60
C ARG A 71 20.49 19.53 25.47
N ASN A 72 20.72 20.77 25.07
CA ASN A 72 21.67 21.13 24.00
C ASN A 72 21.46 20.33 22.70
N ARG A 73 20.20 20.18 22.26
CA ARG A 73 19.78 19.37 21.10
C ARG A 73 20.13 17.87 21.18
N ARG A 74 20.53 17.37 22.35
CA ARG A 74 20.75 15.95 22.62
C ARG A 74 19.67 15.43 23.57
N ARG A 75 19.24 14.19 23.36
CA ARG A 75 18.35 13.49 24.29
C ARG A 75 19.19 13.01 25.48
N CYS A 76 18.71 13.25 26.68
CA CYS A 76 19.32 12.80 27.93
C CYS A 76 18.23 12.17 28.79
N VAL A 77 18.46 10.97 29.31
CA VAL A 77 17.55 10.36 30.30
C VAL A 77 17.56 11.21 31.57
N THR A 78 16.39 11.36 32.19
CA THR A 78 16.27 12.01 33.49
C THR A 78 16.26 10.95 34.58
N ASN A 79 16.73 11.29 35.78
CA ASN A 79 16.70 10.40 36.94
C ASN A 79 15.34 10.37 37.65
N GLU A 80 14.28 10.82 36.97
CA GLU A 80 12.95 10.88 37.55
C GLU A 80 12.40 9.46 37.72
N THR A 81 11.68 9.24 38.82
CA THR A 81 10.99 7.98 39.13
C THR A 81 9.46 8.17 39.27
N ILE A 82 8.69 7.08 39.13
CA ILE A 82 7.22 7.02 39.10
C ILE A 82 6.85 5.80 39.91
N ASP A 83 5.88 5.98 40.81
CA ASP A 83 5.44 4.93 41.70
C ASP A 83 4.07 4.37 41.30
N ILE A 84 4.02 3.06 41.12
CA ILE A 84 2.77 2.32 40.94
C ILE A 84 2.65 1.31 42.08
N ASN A 85 1.60 1.43 42.89
CA ASN A 85 1.35 0.56 44.06
C ASN A 85 2.56 0.44 45.00
N ASN A 86 3.20 1.57 45.31
CA ASN A 86 4.42 1.66 46.14
C ASN A 86 5.64 0.91 45.57
N VAL A 87 5.63 0.58 44.27
CA VAL A 87 6.78 0.06 43.55
C VAL A 87 7.33 1.17 42.66
N GLU A 88 8.60 1.51 42.87
CA GLU A 88 9.34 2.48 42.06
C GLU A 88 9.65 1.88 40.69
N ILE A 89 9.19 2.55 39.64
CA ILE A 89 9.52 2.22 38.25
C ILE A 89 10.62 3.18 37.81
N LYS A 90 11.76 2.62 37.38
CA LYS A 90 12.88 3.41 36.86
C LYS A 90 12.75 3.62 35.36
N ALA A 91 13.15 4.80 34.90
CA ALA A 91 13.27 5.07 33.48
C ALA A 91 14.30 4.12 32.85
N ILE A 92 13.96 3.57 31.68
CA ILE A 92 14.86 2.76 30.87
C ILE A 92 15.98 3.64 30.34
N ASP A 93 17.20 3.10 30.36
CA ASP A 93 18.40 3.79 29.88
C ASP A 93 18.27 4.25 28.43
N ILE A 94 19.04 5.27 28.05
CA ILE A 94 19.00 5.85 26.71
C ILE A 94 19.42 4.86 25.63
N SER A 95 20.26 3.89 26.00
CA SER A 95 20.68 2.78 25.15
C SER A 95 19.71 1.58 25.20
N GLY A 96 18.68 1.65 26.05
CA GLY A 96 17.65 0.64 26.23
C GLY A 96 16.42 0.83 25.32
N PHE A 97 15.47 -0.08 25.46
CA PHE A 97 14.24 -0.12 24.67
C PHE A 97 13.11 -0.82 25.41
N ILE A 98 11.89 -0.57 24.94
CA ILE A 98 10.67 -1.29 25.27
C ILE A 98 10.25 -2.10 24.05
N THR A 99 9.76 -3.32 24.24
CA THR A 99 9.06 -4.04 23.18
C THR A 99 7.57 -3.84 23.36
N TYR A 100 6.88 -3.30 22.35
CA TYR A 100 5.43 -3.16 22.34
C TYR A 100 4.88 -3.65 21.00
N LEU A 101 3.96 -4.62 21.04
CA LEU A 101 3.43 -5.30 19.84
C LEU A 101 4.55 -5.82 18.93
N ASP A 102 5.55 -6.47 19.53
CA ASP A 102 6.76 -7.00 18.87
C ASP A 102 7.64 -5.94 18.17
N ALA A 103 7.38 -4.66 18.40
CA ALA A 103 8.17 -3.57 17.85
C ALA A 103 9.05 -2.93 18.94
N PRO A 104 10.37 -2.75 18.70
CA PRO A 104 11.23 -2.02 19.63
C PRO A 104 10.93 -0.52 19.58
N ILE A 105 10.61 0.03 20.74
CA ILE A 105 10.47 1.46 21.04
C ILE A 105 11.71 1.89 21.82
N SER A 106 12.50 2.78 21.26
CA SER A 106 13.72 3.28 21.91
C SER A 106 13.91 4.78 21.70
N ILE A 107 14.69 5.39 22.59
CA ILE A 107 14.99 6.83 22.56
C ILE A 107 15.98 7.15 21.43
N LEU A 108 16.91 6.24 21.11
CA LEU A 108 17.92 6.43 20.07
C LEU A 108 17.66 5.56 18.84
N LYS A 109 17.84 6.16 17.66
CA LYS A 109 17.73 5.44 16.39
C LYS A 109 18.76 4.31 16.30
N SER A 110 19.99 4.52 16.76
CA SER A 110 21.06 3.51 16.74
C SER A 110 20.69 2.27 17.56
N THR A 111 20.14 2.47 18.76
CA THR A 111 19.63 1.39 19.63
C THR A 111 18.54 0.58 18.94
N LYS A 112 17.56 1.27 18.33
CA LYS A 112 16.50 0.60 17.55
C LYS A 112 17.07 -0.29 16.46
N MET A 113 18.10 0.18 15.76
CA MET A 113 18.72 -0.53 14.63
C MET A 113 19.51 -1.75 15.08
N LYS A 114 20.29 -1.63 16.16
CA LYS A 114 21.08 -2.74 16.72
C LYS A 114 20.18 -3.90 17.21
N GLN A 115 19.03 -3.59 17.78
CA GLN A 115 18.09 -4.64 18.24
C GLN A 115 17.37 -5.35 17.09
N ILE A 116 17.05 -4.62 16.03
CA ILE A 116 16.50 -5.25 14.82
C ILE A 116 17.54 -6.21 14.21
N GLU A 117 18.83 -5.86 14.27
CA GLU A 117 19.94 -6.72 13.86
C GLU A 117 20.08 -7.96 14.75
N ASP A 118 20.07 -7.80 16.07
CA ASP A 118 20.09 -8.93 17.01
C ASP A 118 18.87 -9.86 16.84
N MET A 119 17.67 -9.31 16.62
CA MET A 119 16.46 -10.09 16.33
C MET A 119 16.53 -10.84 15.00
N ALA A 120 17.12 -10.23 13.97
CA ALA A 120 17.36 -10.89 12.69
C ALA A 120 18.38 -12.04 12.83
N LEU A 121 19.44 -11.83 13.61
CA LEU A 121 20.47 -12.84 13.90
C LEU A 121 19.92 -14.01 14.74
N TYR A 122 19.05 -13.72 15.70
CA TYR A 122 18.38 -14.73 16.52
C TYR A 122 17.41 -15.58 15.68
N SER A 123 16.60 -14.93 14.83
CA SER A 123 15.64 -15.61 13.96
C SER A 123 16.34 -16.57 12.97
N THR A 124 17.50 -16.16 12.44
CA THR A 124 18.32 -16.99 11.55
C THR A 124 19.00 -18.15 12.27
N LYS A 125 19.45 -17.98 13.52
CA LYS A 125 19.95 -19.10 14.35
C LYS A 125 18.86 -20.13 14.68
N ARG A 126 17.62 -19.69 14.92
CA ARG A 126 16.50 -20.61 15.21
C ARG A 126 16.06 -21.42 13.99
N LEU A 127 16.13 -20.83 12.79
CA LEU A 127 15.91 -21.55 11.53
C LEU A 127 16.94 -22.69 11.34
N LYS A 128 18.21 -22.48 11.73
CA LYS A 128 19.24 -23.53 11.73
C LYS A 128 18.96 -24.70 12.69
N ILE A 129 18.35 -24.45 13.85
CA ILE A 129 18.07 -25.47 14.88
C ILE A 129 16.78 -26.25 14.57
N GLY A 130 15.80 -25.61 13.92
CA GLY A 130 14.57 -26.29 13.47
C GLY A 130 14.79 -27.32 12.35
N LEU A 131 15.89 -27.21 11.60
CA LEU A 131 16.26 -28.14 10.52
C LEU A 131 16.96 -29.42 11.01
N SER A 132 17.31 -29.53 12.30
CA SER A 132 17.94 -30.74 12.87
C SER A 132 16.98 -31.65 13.65
N HIS A 133 15.69 -31.32 13.72
CA HIS A 133 14.68 -32.19 14.29
C HIS A 133 13.41 -32.17 13.45
N ASP A 134 13.30 -33.16 12.55
CA ASP A 134 12.01 -33.63 12.04
C ASP A 134 11.18 -34.12 13.22
N THR A 135 10.21 -33.32 13.67
CA THR A 135 8.99 -33.82 14.31
C THR A 135 7.84 -32.84 14.08
N GLU A 136 6.70 -33.40 13.66
CA GLU A 136 5.39 -32.76 13.62
C GLU A 136 5.08 -32.06 14.95
N SER A 137 4.81 -30.74 14.95
CA SER A 137 3.98 -30.11 15.99
C SER A 137 3.61 -28.66 15.68
N ASN A 138 2.34 -28.36 15.98
CA ASN A 138 1.62 -27.11 15.82
C ASN A 138 2.05 -25.97 16.78
N ASP A 139 3.29 -25.91 17.25
CA ASP A 139 3.71 -24.97 18.29
C ASP A 139 4.76 -23.96 17.80
N LEU A 140 4.30 -22.93 17.08
CA LEU A 140 5.10 -21.74 16.75
C LEU A 140 4.56 -20.48 17.45
N PHE A 141 3.91 -20.68 18.60
CA PHE A 141 3.29 -19.61 19.39
C PHE A 141 3.47 -19.83 20.90
N TYR A 142 4.70 -19.98 21.40
CA TYR A 142 4.98 -19.80 22.84
C TYR A 142 6.42 -19.31 23.10
N LEU A 143 6.50 -18.39 24.08
CA LEU A 143 7.66 -17.95 24.89
C LEU A 143 8.47 -16.74 24.40
N PHE A 144 8.06 -15.55 24.86
CA PHE A 144 8.94 -14.72 25.69
C PHE A 144 8.44 -14.84 27.13
N ASP A 145 9.01 -15.77 27.90
CA ASP A 145 8.93 -15.68 29.35
C ASP A 145 10.13 -14.85 29.82
N ASN A 146 9.83 -13.82 30.60
CA ASN A 146 10.81 -12.92 31.17
C ASN A 146 11.61 -13.67 32.23
N ASN A 147 12.92 -13.75 32.06
CA ASN A 147 13.95 -13.63 33.11
C ASN A 147 15.28 -14.12 32.55
N GLN A 148 16.21 -13.22 32.26
CA GLN A 148 17.62 -13.29 32.65
C GLN A 148 18.34 -12.04 32.13
N ASN A 149 18.77 -11.21 33.07
CA ASN A 149 19.76 -10.15 32.86
C ASN A 149 21.06 -10.78 32.35
N HIS A 150 21.56 -10.36 31.20
CA HIS A 150 22.98 -10.52 30.87
C HIS A 150 23.57 -9.19 30.40
N SER A 151 24.24 -8.54 31.34
CA SER A 151 25.31 -7.59 31.09
C SER A 151 26.44 -8.30 30.34
N ILE A 152 26.76 -7.87 29.12
CA ILE A 152 27.99 -8.28 28.43
C ILE A 152 28.92 -7.06 28.41
N SER A 153 30.00 -7.19 29.17
CA SER A 153 31.12 -6.26 29.19
C SER A 153 31.80 -6.20 27.84
N SER A 154 32.05 -4.99 27.37
CA SER A 154 32.95 -4.68 26.26
C SER A 154 34.36 -5.23 26.52
N ASN A 155 34.94 -5.93 25.54
CA ASN A 155 36.35 -5.80 25.15
C ASN A 155 36.60 -6.52 23.81
N ASN A 156 37.50 -5.92 23.01
CA ASN A 156 38.10 -6.38 21.75
C ASN A 156 37.37 -5.99 20.46
N ALA A 157 37.62 -4.75 20.04
CA ALA A 157 37.46 -4.27 18.67
C ALA A 157 38.82 -4.39 17.97
N GLU A 158 39.03 -5.44 17.17
CA GLU A 158 40.02 -5.44 16.06
C GLU A 158 40.00 -6.71 15.17
N SER A 159 39.20 -7.73 15.47
CA SER A 159 39.11 -8.97 14.66
C SER A 159 37.81 -9.15 13.84
N ASN A 160 36.93 -8.13 13.78
CA ASN A 160 35.54 -8.27 13.30
C ASN A 160 35.28 -8.02 11.81
N VAL A 161 36.29 -7.74 10.98
CA VAL A 161 36.05 -7.35 9.56
C VAL A 161 36.01 -8.58 8.64
N ASN A 162 36.88 -9.57 8.82
CA ASN A 162 36.94 -10.76 7.95
C ASN A 162 35.90 -11.84 8.26
N THR A 163 35.40 -11.93 9.50
CA THR A 163 34.39 -12.93 9.88
C THR A 163 32.98 -12.54 9.42
N ASN A 164 32.70 -11.24 9.23
CA ASN A 164 31.38 -10.75 8.81
C ASN A 164 31.12 -10.97 7.31
N THR A 165 32.14 -10.89 6.46
CA THR A 165 32.02 -11.09 5.01
C THR A 165 31.74 -12.56 4.67
N GLU A 166 32.45 -13.48 5.31
CA GLU A 166 32.27 -14.93 5.12
C GLU A 166 30.91 -15.40 5.64
N LEU A 167 30.44 -14.84 6.76
CA LEU A 167 29.11 -15.11 7.32
C LEU A 167 27.99 -14.58 6.40
N ASN A 168 28.16 -13.39 5.83
CA ASN A 168 27.20 -12.78 4.90
C ASN A 168 27.07 -13.57 3.58
N TYR A 169 28.18 -14.10 3.05
CA TYR A 169 28.18 -14.96 1.86
C TYR A 169 27.46 -16.29 2.10
N GLN A 170 27.69 -16.93 3.26
CA GLN A 170 27.01 -18.16 3.63
C GLN A 170 25.51 -17.94 3.91
N ILE A 171 25.12 -16.80 4.47
CA ILE A 171 23.70 -16.45 4.69
C ILE A 171 22.94 -16.34 3.36
N ILE A 172 23.55 -15.77 2.32
CA ILE A 172 22.89 -15.55 1.02
C ILE A 172 22.73 -16.85 0.23
N ASN A 173 23.72 -17.74 0.23
CA ASN A 173 23.62 -19.02 -0.49
C ASN A 173 22.53 -19.90 0.11
N ASN A 174 22.44 -19.97 1.45
CA ASN A 174 21.37 -20.72 2.12
C ASN A 174 19.97 -20.12 1.87
N ILE A 175 19.83 -18.79 1.80
CA ILE A 175 18.57 -18.13 1.42
C ILE A 175 18.21 -18.39 -0.06
N ARG A 176 19.20 -18.57 -0.94
CA ARG A 176 18.99 -18.89 -2.35
C ARG A 176 18.53 -20.32 -2.55
N ASP A 177 19.13 -21.27 -1.84
CA ASP A 177 18.79 -22.70 -1.94
C ASP A 177 17.38 -22.99 -1.38
N ASP A 178 16.90 -22.21 -0.39
CA ASP A 178 15.51 -22.23 0.08
C ASP A 178 14.50 -21.63 -0.93
N ILE A 179 14.95 -20.71 -1.79
CA ILE A 179 14.09 -20.14 -2.85
C ILE A 179 13.93 -21.12 -4.01
N ASP A 180 14.97 -21.87 -4.37
CA ASP A 180 14.94 -22.82 -5.48
C ASP A 180 14.25 -24.15 -5.13
N SER A 181 14.25 -24.56 -3.86
CA SER A 181 13.53 -25.77 -3.41
C SER A 181 12.01 -25.60 -3.32
N ASP A 182 11.52 -24.36 -3.15
CA ASP A 182 10.08 -24.02 -3.16
C ASP A 182 9.55 -23.69 -4.58
N ILE A 183 10.40 -23.65 -5.60
CA ILE A 183 10.03 -23.47 -7.01
C ILE A 183 10.17 -24.80 -7.74
N ASN A 184 9.17 -25.67 -7.58
CA ASN A 184 8.90 -26.71 -8.56
C ASN A 184 7.69 -26.29 -9.39
N ILE A 185 7.95 -25.40 -10.36
CA ILE A 185 7.05 -25.12 -11.48
C ILE A 185 7.81 -25.48 -12.75
N ASN A 186 7.33 -26.53 -13.43
CA ASN A 186 7.78 -27.03 -14.72
C ASN A 186 8.30 -25.93 -15.65
N ILE A 187 9.60 -25.98 -15.95
CA ILE A 187 10.18 -25.32 -17.12
C ILE A 187 10.45 -26.41 -18.15
N ASP A 188 9.50 -26.60 -19.06
CA ASP A 188 9.77 -27.31 -20.31
C ASP A 188 10.71 -26.46 -21.17
N ASN A 189 11.86 -27.05 -21.48
CA ASN A 189 12.69 -26.87 -22.68
C ASN A 189 13.13 -25.45 -23.09
N ALA A 190 14.30 -25.04 -22.60
CA ALA A 190 15.34 -24.47 -23.45
C ALA A 190 16.72 -24.69 -22.81
N SER A 191 17.38 -25.74 -23.27
CA SER A 191 18.78 -26.07 -23.06
C SER A 191 19.71 -24.93 -23.46
N THR A 192 20.48 -24.39 -22.50
CA THR A 192 21.93 -24.10 -22.62
C THR A 192 22.48 -23.71 -21.25
N LEU A 193 23.01 -24.68 -20.51
CA LEU A 193 23.97 -24.43 -19.44
C LEU A 193 25.31 -23.98 -20.07
N PRO A 194 25.97 -22.93 -19.55
CA PRO A 194 27.42 -22.89 -19.55
C PRO A 194 27.91 -23.55 -18.25
N THR A 195 28.39 -24.78 -18.38
CA THR A 195 29.31 -25.40 -17.42
C THR A 195 30.55 -24.52 -17.28
N TYR A 196 30.83 -24.00 -16.09
CA TYR A 196 32.14 -23.40 -15.82
C TYR A 196 33.05 -24.44 -15.21
N ASN A 197 34.05 -24.83 -15.99
CA ASN A 197 35.13 -25.71 -15.61
C ASN A 197 35.90 -25.14 -14.43
N GLN A 198 36.27 -26.03 -13.51
CA GLN A 198 37.29 -25.77 -12.50
C GLN A 198 38.61 -25.42 -13.21
N HIS A 199 39.11 -24.22 -12.96
CA HIS A 199 40.53 -23.93 -13.05
C HIS A 199 40.92 -23.06 -11.85
N PRO A 200 41.93 -23.46 -11.07
CA PRO A 200 42.53 -22.61 -10.06
C PRO A 200 43.36 -21.54 -10.76
N ASP A 201 43.55 -20.42 -10.09
CA ASP A 201 44.31 -19.24 -10.51
C ASP A 201 43.50 -18.19 -11.28
N ASP A 202 42.78 -17.35 -10.51
CA ASP A 202 43.04 -15.90 -10.58
C ASP A 202 42.40 -15.18 -9.39
N GLN A 203 43.28 -14.62 -8.55
CA GLN A 203 42.96 -13.72 -7.46
C GLN A 203 42.43 -12.40 -8.03
N ASN A 204 41.11 -12.26 -8.10
CA ASN A 204 40.43 -10.95 -8.07
C ASN A 204 38.94 -11.15 -7.74
N PHE A 205 38.66 -11.66 -6.54
CA PHE A 205 37.35 -11.48 -5.93
C PHE A 205 37.17 -9.98 -5.65
N LYS A 206 36.47 -9.28 -6.55
CA LYS A 206 35.88 -7.99 -6.18
C LYS A 206 34.88 -8.27 -5.06
N GLU A 207 35.29 -8.00 -3.82
CA GLU A 207 34.42 -7.88 -2.66
C GLU A 207 33.24 -6.97 -3.05
N HIS A 208 32.08 -7.58 -3.35
CA HIS A 208 30.85 -6.84 -3.25
C HIS A 208 30.59 -6.67 -1.77
N ASN A 209 30.99 -5.52 -1.22
CA ASN A 209 30.60 -5.09 0.11
C ASN A 209 29.08 -4.93 0.15
N ILE A 210 28.38 -6.03 0.43
CA ILE A 210 26.92 -6.04 0.61
C ILE A 210 26.64 -5.20 1.85
N THR A 211 25.93 -4.11 1.64
CA THR A 211 25.66 -3.13 2.68
C THR A 211 24.54 -3.61 3.60
N TYR A 212 24.59 -3.24 4.88
CA TYR A 212 23.50 -3.45 5.86
C TYR A 212 22.09 -3.09 5.32
N LYS A 213 22.04 -2.05 4.48
CA LYS A 213 20.81 -1.60 3.80
C LYS A 213 20.24 -2.67 2.88
N GLU A 214 21.07 -3.45 2.21
CA GLU A 214 20.66 -4.54 1.32
C GLU A 214 20.14 -5.74 2.12
N ILE A 215 20.78 -6.08 3.24
CA ILE A 215 20.31 -7.14 4.14
C ILE A 215 18.92 -6.81 4.71
N LEU A 216 18.73 -5.59 5.24
CA LEU A 216 17.43 -5.16 5.75
C LEU A 216 16.34 -5.13 4.67
N LYS A 217 16.68 -4.74 3.44
CA LYS A 217 15.75 -4.79 2.30
C LYS A 217 15.31 -6.23 2.04
N THR A 218 16.23 -7.19 2.07
CA THR A 218 15.95 -8.62 1.89
C THR A 218 15.06 -9.17 3.01
N ILE A 219 15.40 -8.92 4.28
CA ILE A 219 14.58 -9.36 5.41
C ILE A 219 13.17 -8.75 5.34
N SER A 220 13.08 -7.44 5.09
CA SER A 220 11.80 -6.74 4.95
C SER A 220 10.98 -7.27 3.77
N PHE A 221 11.63 -7.69 2.69
CA PHE A 221 10.97 -8.34 1.57
C PHE A 221 10.40 -9.72 1.96
N ILE A 222 11.18 -10.55 2.64
CA ILE A 222 10.76 -11.88 3.10
C ILE A 222 9.58 -11.78 4.08
N LEU A 223 9.69 -10.92 5.10
CA LEU A 223 8.62 -10.72 6.08
C LEU A 223 7.33 -10.22 5.41
N ARG A 224 7.43 -9.25 4.49
CA ARG A 224 6.28 -8.77 3.71
C ARG A 224 5.63 -9.89 2.89
N LYS A 225 6.44 -10.73 2.22
CA LYS A 225 5.95 -11.87 1.45
C LYS A 225 5.22 -12.88 2.35
N ARG A 226 5.77 -13.20 3.51
CA ARG A 226 5.13 -14.11 4.49
C ARG A 226 3.81 -13.55 5.03
N HIS A 227 3.80 -12.30 5.47
CA HIS A 227 2.56 -11.66 5.93
C HIS A 227 1.50 -11.58 4.84
N TYR A 228 1.91 -11.30 3.59
CA TYR A 228 1.02 -11.32 2.45
C TYR A 228 0.41 -12.70 2.20
N ASN A 229 1.23 -13.76 2.20
CA ASN A 229 0.75 -15.13 1.99
C ASN A 229 -0.25 -15.54 3.08
N ASN A 230 0.08 -15.25 4.35
CA ASN A 230 -0.80 -15.49 5.49
C ASN A 230 -2.09 -14.68 5.41
N LEU A 231 -2.03 -13.44 4.94
CA LEU A 231 -3.22 -12.62 4.80
C LEU A 231 -4.10 -13.14 3.66
N SER A 232 -3.51 -13.43 2.50
CA SER A 232 -4.22 -13.88 1.30
C SER A 232 -4.83 -15.28 1.44
N SER A 233 -4.28 -16.11 2.32
CA SER A 233 -4.85 -17.42 2.64
C SER A 233 -6.15 -17.33 3.45
N LEU A 234 -6.48 -16.17 4.03
CA LEU A 234 -7.72 -15.98 4.79
C LEU A 234 -8.89 -15.64 3.83
N PRO A 235 -9.79 -16.59 3.51
CA PRO A 235 -10.79 -16.40 2.47
C PRO A 235 -11.84 -15.33 2.81
N PHE A 236 -12.01 -15.00 4.09
CA PHE A 236 -12.97 -13.99 4.55
C PHE A 236 -12.32 -12.62 4.79
N LYS A 237 -11.17 -12.59 5.46
CA LYS A 237 -10.47 -11.36 5.87
C LYS A 237 -9.41 -10.90 4.87
N GLY A 238 -8.84 -11.81 4.10
CA GLY A 238 -7.80 -11.56 3.10
C GLY A 238 -8.28 -11.48 1.66
N HIS A 239 -9.58 -11.65 1.42
CA HIS A 239 -10.15 -11.92 0.10
C HIS A 239 -9.77 -10.93 -1.02
N SER A 240 -9.51 -9.66 -0.69
CA SER A 240 -9.13 -8.65 -1.67
C SER A 240 -7.60 -8.50 -1.84
N PHE A 241 -6.80 -9.08 -0.94
CA PHE A 241 -5.36 -8.81 -0.88
C PHE A 241 -4.56 -9.40 -2.03
N ILE A 242 -5.09 -10.47 -2.62
CA ILE A 242 -4.59 -11.10 -3.84
C ILE A 242 -4.42 -10.05 -4.95
N ASP A 243 -5.38 -9.15 -5.10
CA ASP A 243 -5.34 -8.12 -6.15
C ASP A 243 -4.66 -6.80 -5.71
N THR A 244 -4.41 -6.57 -4.40
CA THR A 244 -3.84 -5.29 -3.91
C THR A 244 -2.34 -5.30 -3.63
N HIS A 245 -1.73 -6.45 -3.36
CA HIS A 245 -0.45 -6.53 -2.64
C HIS A 245 0.71 -5.77 -3.27
N ASN A 246 0.84 -5.81 -4.60
CA ASN A 246 1.93 -5.16 -5.33
C ASN A 246 1.42 -4.05 -6.25
N SER A 247 0.40 -3.30 -5.82
CA SER A 247 -0.20 -2.22 -6.62
C SER A 247 0.01 -0.84 -5.97
N PRO A 248 1.04 -0.07 -6.38
CA PRO A 248 1.29 1.28 -5.85
C PRO A 248 0.10 2.22 -6.06
N CYS A 249 -0.62 2.10 -7.18
CA CYS A 249 -1.81 2.91 -7.45
C CYS A 249 -3.02 2.48 -6.61
N SER A 250 -3.11 1.22 -6.16
CA SER A 250 -4.19 0.77 -5.25
C SER A 250 -3.88 1.09 -3.79
N ASN A 251 -2.61 1.24 -3.42
CA ASN A 251 -2.15 1.44 -2.03
C ASN A 251 -1.56 2.83 -1.79
N PHE A 252 -1.79 3.79 -2.68
CA PHE A 252 -1.14 5.10 -2.65
C PHE A 252 -1.33 5.89 -1.34
N PHE A 253 -2.39 5.59 -0.60
CA PHE A 253 -2.75 6.22 0.67
C PHE A 253 -2.21 5.48 1.91
N ILE A 254 -1.57 4.32 1.74
CA ILE A 254 -1.01 3.52 2.85
C ILE A 254 0.46 3.93 3.03
N GLY A 255 0.81 4.45 4.20
CA GLY A 255 2.19 4.82 4.57
C GLY A 255 2.70 6.13 3.96
N ASN A 256 1.97 6.74 3.03
CA ASN A 256 2.33 8.03 2.44
C ASN A 256 1.50 9.17 3.03
N HIS A 257 2.04 9.81 4.08
CA HIS A 257 1.45 10.98 4.75
C HIS A 257 1.34 12.23 3.85
N ARG A 258 2.01 12.23 2.69
CA ARG A 258 2.03 13.37 1.77
C ARG A 258 0.92 13.35 0.75
N THR A 259 0.19 12.24 0.61
CA THR A 259 -0.96 12.16 -0.30
C THR A 259 -2.22 12.59 0.45
N PRO A 260 -2.92 13.65 0.03
CA PRO A 260 -4.16 14.10 0.66
C PRO A 260 -5.24 13.04 0.40
N PHE A 261 -5.38 12.15 1.37
CA PHE A 261 -6.41 11.11 1.40
C PHE A 261 -6.99 11.10 2.80
N GLN A 262 -8.30 11.31 2.90
CA GLN A 262 -8.94 11.60 4.17
C GLN A 262 -8.90 10.39 5.09
N ASP A 263 -8.57 10.62 6.37
CA ASP A 263 -8.43 9.55 7.38
C ASP A 263 -9.63 8.62 7.46
N TYR A 264 -10.85 9.16 7.32
CA TYR A 264 -12.05 8.34 7.37
C TYR A 264 -12.17 7.42 6.15
N LEU A 265 -11.70 7.85 4.96
CA LEU A 265 -11.61 7.00 3.78
C LEU A 265 -10.49 5.97 3.92
N THR A 266 -9.35 6.33 4.52
CA THR A 266 -8.27 5.37 4.84
C THR A 266 -8.79 4.27 5.76
N LYS A 267 -9.43 4.66 6.87
CA LYS A 267 -10.03 3.75 7.85
C LYS A 267 -11.09 2.87 7.19
N PHE A 268 -11.93 3.45 6.33
CA PHE A 268 -12.91 2.69 5.57
C PHE A 268 -12.26 1.69 4.61
N ALA A 269 -11.29 2.10 3.80
CA ALA A 269 -10.63 1.25 2.81
C ALA A 269 -9.96 0.05 3.47
N ILE A 270 -9.23 0.26 4.58
CA ILE A 270 -8.58 -0.82 5.33
C ILE A 270 -9.63 -1.77 5.93
N LYS A 271 -10.69 -1.24 6.56
CA LYS A 271 -11.78 -2.06 7.10
C LYS A 271 -12.54 -2.82 6.02
N ALA A 272 -12.75 -2.22 4.86
CA ALA A 272 -13.45 -2.83 3.74
C ALA A 272 -12.63 -3.99 3.13
N ARG A 273 -11.34 -3.74 2.83
CA ARG A 273 -10.40 -4.76 2.32
C ARG A 273 -10.24 -5.94 3.26
N THR A 274 -10.30 -5.69 4.57
CA THR A 274 -10.24 -6.74 5.60
C THR A 274 -11.59 -7.34 5.96
N ASN A 275 -12.67 -7.00 5.26
CA ASN A 275 -14.06 -7.37 5.61
C ASN A 275 -14.39 -7.19 7.11
N SER A 276 -13.98 -6.06 7.67
CA SER A 276 -14.13 -5.71 9.10
C SER A 276 -15.18 -4.63 9.34
N LEU A 277 -15.89 -4.23 8.29
CA LEU A 277 -17.08 -3.38 8.40
C LEU A 277 -18.25 -4.15 9.04
N PRO A 278 -19.11 -3.48 9.83
CA PRO A 278 -20.19 -4.14 10.56
C PRO A 278 -21.38 -4.47 9.64
N THR A 279 -21.25 -5.53 8.84
CA THR A 279 -22.38 -6.13 8.12
C THR A 279 -22.98 -7.26 8.97
N LYS A 280 -24.26 -7.65 8.73
CA LYS A 280 -24.82 -8.78 9.50
C LYS A 280 -24.03 -10.07 9.25
N GLU A 281 -23.45 -10.27 8.06
CA GLU A 281 -22.56 -11.40 7.83
C GLU A 281 -21.38 -11.44 8.82
N VAL A 282 -20.72 -10.29 9.03
CA VAL A 282 -19.59 -10.18 9.98
C VAL A 282 -20.06 -10.31 11.42
N LEU A 283 -21.19 -9.71 11.77
CA LEU A 283 -21.75 -9.77 13.13
C LEU A 283 -22.18 -11.19 13.50
N ASN A 284 -22.87 -11.89 12.60
CA ASN A 284 -23.31 -13.27 12.81
C ASN A 284 -22.13 -14.22 13.00
N LYS A 285 -21.04 -14.03 12.23
CA LYS A 285 -19.81 -14.82 12.37
C LYS A 285 -19.03 -14.51 13.66
N ARG A 286 -19.12 -13.28 14.19
CA ARG A 286 -18.44 -12.89 15.44
C ARG A 286 -19.18 -13.36 16.69
N LEU A 287 -20.51 -13.38 16.66
CA LEU A 287 -21.33 -13.64 17.83
C LEU A 287 -21.50 -15.13 18.16
N HIS A 288 -20.95 -16.06 17.36
CA HIS A 288 -21.05 -17.53 17.58
C HIS A 288 -22.42 -17.96 18.14
N ASN A 289 -23.52 -17.47 17.55
CA ASN A 289 -24.84 -17.82 18.04
C ASN A 289 -25.15 -19.28 17.67
N ASN A 290 -24.93 -20.19 18.63
CA ASN A 290 -25.43 -21.56 18.67
C ASN A 290 -26.98 -21.66 18.71
N ASN A 291 -27.68 -20.52 18.68
CA ASN A 291 -29.13 -20.49 18.53
C ASN A 291 -29.48 -20.44 17.03
N ASN A 292 -29.85 -21.60 16.50
CA ASN A 292 -30.37 -21.88 15.15
C ASN A 292 -31.66 -21.10 14.76
N ASN A 293 -31.96 -19.95 15.39
CA ASN A 293 -33.14 -19.13 15.10
C ASN A 293 -32.83 -17.88 14.26
N ASN A 294 -31.71 -17.84 13.52
CA ASN A 294 -31.29 -16.67 12.74
C ASN A 294 -31.99 -16.61 11.36
N ASN A 295 -33.28 -16.33 11.37
CA ASN A 295 -34.10 -16.05 10.17
C ASN A 295 -33.82 -14.66 9.52
N ASP A 296 -32.80 -13.92 9.96
CA ASP A 296 -32.59 -12.54 9.50
C ASP A 296 -31.17 -12.26 8.95
N SER A 297 -30.67 -13.17 8.11
CA SER A 297 -29.47 -12.95 7.27
C SER A 297 -29.69 -11.92 6.15
N LYS A 298 -30.94 -11.44 5.99
CA LYS A 298 -31.36 -10.49 4.97
C LYS A 298 -30.63 -9.16 5.10
N CYS A 299 -30.32 -8.58 3.96
CA CYS A 299 -29.82 -7.21 3.88
C CYS A 299 -30.85 -6.23 4.48
N LEU A 300 -30.43 -5.43 5.45
CA LEU A 300 -31.26 -4.40 6.09
C LEU A 300 -31.73 -3.32 5.11
N HIS A 301 -31.05 -3.15 3.98
CA HIS A 301 -31.34 -2.07 3.04
C HIS A 301 -32.37 -2.49 2.00
N CYS A 302 -32.20 -3.67 1.38
CA CYS A 302 -33.08 -4.12 0.31
C CYS A 302 -34.09 -5.19 0.74
N GLY A 303 -33.98 -5.74 1.95
CA GLY A 303 -34.87 -6.79 2.47
C GLY A 303 -34.77 -8.14 1.75
N GLN A 304 -33.88 -8.29 0.77
CA GLN A 304 -33.75 -9.51 -0.03
C GLN A 304 -33.08 -10.65 0.77
N ASN A 305 -33.40 -11.90 0.40
CA ASN A 305 -32.82 -13.16 0.93
C ASN A 305 -31.35 -13.38 0.47
N LEU A 306 -30.54 -12.33 0.54
CA LEU A 306 -29.09 -12.40 0.32
C LEU A 306 -28.41 -12.14 1.66
N ASN A 307 -27.41 -12.96 1.99
CA ASN A 307 -26.52 -12.69 3.11
C ASN A 307 -26.02 -11.25 2.98
N ASP A 308 -26.31 -10.43 3.99
CA ASP A 308 -25.89 -9.04 4.13
C ASP A 308 -24.36 -8.94 4.22
N SER A 309 -23.72 -9.23 3.10
CA SER A 309 -22.28 -9.22 2.87
C SER A 309 -21.87 -7.85 2.37
N LEU A 310 -20.60 -7.51 2.58
CA LEU A 310 -20.06 -6.26 2.07
C LEU A 310 -20.15 -6.17 0.54
N MET A 311 -19.88 -7.28 -0.16
CA MET A 311 -20.07 -7.40 -1.61
C MET A 311 -21.51 -7.07 -2.02
N HIS A 312 -22.50 -7.61 -1.32
CA HIS A 312 -23.90 -7.30 -1.63
C HIS A 312 -24.16 -5.81 -1.47
N ARG A 313 -23.86 -5.23 -0.31
CA ARG A 313 -24.11 -3.80 -0.03
C ARG A 313 -23.48 -2.86 -1.05
N LEU A 314 -22.22 -3.13 -1.42
CA LEU A 314 -21.43 -2.25 -2.29
C LEU A 314 -21.67 -2.44 -3.79
N ASN A 315 -22.19 -3.60 -4.23
CA ASN A 315 -22.20 -3.95 -5.65
C ASN A 315 -23.48 -4.63 -6.17
N LYS A 316 -24.37 -5.13 -5.30
CA LYS A 316 -25.57 -5.87 -5.73
C LYS A 316 -26.87 -5.43 -5.05
N CYS A 317 -26.80 -4.53 -4.07
CA CYS A 317 -27.96 -4.09 -3.31
C CYS A 317 -28.83 -3.15 -4.16
N THR A 318 -30.05 -3.56 -4.45
CA THR A 318 -30.99 -2.81 -5.30
C THR A 318 -31.36 -1.45 -4.69
N ALA A 319 -31.46 -1.37 -3.36
CA ALA A 319 -31.69 -0.12 -2.64
C ALA A 319 -30.55 0.90 -2.86
N ASN A 320 -29.35 0.43 -3.22
CA ASN A 320 -28.17 1.26 -3.45
C ASN A 320 -27.83 1.45 -4.94
N ASN A 321 -28.70 1.02 -5.87
CA ASN A 321 -28.41 1.07 -7.31
C ASN A 321 -27.99 2.47 -7.78
N ASN A 322 -28.67 3.53 -7.32
CA ASN A 322 -28.31 4.91 -7.67
C ASN A 322 -26.88 5.27 -7.22
N GLY A 323 -26.47 4.85 -6.02
CA GLY A 323 -25.11 5.06 -5.52
C GLY A 323 -24.06 4.23 -6.28
N ILE A 324 -24.43 3.00 -6.66
CA ILE A 324 -23.58 2.10 -7.46
C ILE A 324 -23.32 2.69 -8.84
N THR A 325 -24.37 3.15 -9.53
CA THR A 325 -24.28 3.82 -10.83
C THR A 325 -23.47 5.10 -10.71
N LEU A 326 -23.79 5.97 -9.75
CA LEU A 326 -23.04 7.22 -9.53
C LEU A 326 -21.54 6.98 -9.26
N ARG A 327 -21.18 5.92 -8.53
CA ARG A 327 -19.76 5.56 -8.33
C ARG A 327 -19.10 5.19 -9.66
N GLN A 328 -19.76 4.42 -10.52
CA GLN A 328 -19.25 4.06 -11.84
C GLN A 328 -19.11 5.30 -12.74
N ASP A 329 -20.14 6.16 -12.78
CA ASP A 329 -20.14 7.39 -13.58
C ASP A 329 -18.99 8.32 -13.17
N ASN A 330 -18.74 8.48 -11.87
CA ASN A 330 -17.61 9.29 -11.40
C ASN A 330 -16.25 8.72 -11.86
N ILE A 331 -16.09 7.39 -11.93
CA ILE A 331 -14.88 6.79 -12.47
C ILE A 331 -14.77 7.07 -13.98
N ALA A 332 -15.87 6.95 -14.72
CA ALA A 332 -15.91 7.29 -16.14
C ALA A 332 -15.55 8.77 -16.37
N HIS A 333 -16.09 9.69 -15.59
CA HIS A 333 -15.76 11.10 -15.68
C HIS A 333 -14.27 11.39 -15.41
N VAL A 334 -13.63 10.69 -14.45
CA VAL A 334 -12.17 10.80 -14.24
C VAL A 334 -11.41 10.40 -15.51
N ILE A 335 -11.82 9.33 -16.18
CA ILE A 335 -11.19 8.87 -17.43
C ILE A 335 -11.47 9.85 -18.58
N ALA A 336 -12.70 10.32 -18.74
CA ALA A 336 -13.09 11.28 -19.77
C ALA A 336 -12.31 12.59 -19.64
N ASN A 337 -12.21 13.14 -18.42
CA ASN A 337 -11.40 14.34 -18.16
C ASN A 337 -9.93 14.10 -18.46
N CYS A 338 -9.41 12.91 -18.14
CA CYS A 338 -8.04 12.55 -18.46
C CYS A 338 -7.78 12.47 -19.97
N ILE A 339 -8.75 12.00 -20.77
CA ILE A 339 -8.67 12.00 -22.24
C ILE A 339 -8.62 13.44 -22.75
N LYS A 340 -9.55 14.30 -22.29
CA LYS A 340 -9.59 15.74 -22.65
C LYS A 340 -8.25 16.44 -22.35
N ASP A 341 -7.69 16.20 -21.17
CA ASP A 341 -6.42 16.78 -20.76
C ASP A 341 -5.21 16.21 -21.53
N THR A 342 -5.28 14.95 -21.99
CA THR A 342 -4.20 14.33 -22.75
C THR A 342 -4.17 14.81 -24.19
N LEU A 343 -5.33 14.97 -24.82
CA LEU A 343 -5.46 15.42 -26.20
C LEU A 343 -5.37 16.95 -26.33
N GLY A 344 -5.64 17.69 -25.26
CA GLY A 344 -5.56 19.16 -25.23
C GLY A 344 -6.80 19.83 -25.84
N PRO A 345 -7.06 21.11 -25.52
CA PRO A 345 -8.31 21.79 -25.88
C PRO A 345 -8.51 22.03 -27.38
N LEU A 346 -7.43 22.08 -28.17
CA LEU A 346 -7.48 22.32 -29.62
C LEU A 346 -7.60 21.02 -30.44
N ASP A 347 -7.28 19.87 -29.83
CA ASP A 347 -7.08 18.59 -30.51
C ASP A 347 -8.01 17.48 -30.00
N ALA A 348 -8.75 17.75 -28.91
CA ALA A 348 -9.68 16.81 -28.31
C ALA A 348 -10.96 16.70 -29.15
N PRO A 349 -11.26 15.51 -29.70
CA PRO A 349 -12.54 15.29 -30.37
C PRO A 349 -13.70 15.37 -29.37
N PRO A 350 -14.94 15.56 -29.86
CA PRO A 350 -16.13 15.42 -29.03
C PRO A 350 -16.10 14.08 -28.30
N ILE A 351 -16.18 14.13 -26.97
CA ILE A 351 -16.28 12.94 -26.14
C ILE A 351 -17.76 12.67 -25.89
N HIS A 352 -18.17 11.45 -26.22
CA HIS A 352 -19.52 10.97 -26.04
C HIS A 352 -19.57 10.07 -24.82
N GLU A 353 -20.51 10.31 -23.91
CA GLU A 353 -20.65 9.59 -22.64
C GLU A 353 -22.02 8.91 -22.57
N ASN A 354 -22.05 7.62 -22.19
CA ASN A 354 -23.27 6.84 -21.97
C ASN A 354 -24.29 6.82 -23.13
N CYS A 355 -23.81 6.85 -24.38
CA CYS A 355 -24.68 6.87 -25.57
C CYS A 355 -24.21 5.90 -26.65
N ASN A 356 -25.09 5.67 -27.64
CA ASN A 356 -24.81 4.78 -28.77
C ASN A 356 -23.66 5.34 -29.61
N VAL A 357 -22.89 4.46 -30.24
CA VAL A 357 -21.82 4.87 -31.17
C VAL A 357 -22.44 5.18 -32.53
N SER A 358 -22.38 6.45 -32.94
CA SER A 358 -22.97 6.93 -34.18
C SER A 358 -22.20 8.14 -34.69
N ILE A 359 -21.78 8.13 -35.95
CA ILE A 359 -21.04 9.24 -36.57
C ILE A 359 -21.85 9.72 -37.78
N ALA A 360 -22.04 11.03 -37.90
CA ALA A 360 -22.74 11.62 -39.03
C ALA A 360 -22.05 11.22 -40.35
N ASN A 361 -22.86 10.92 -41.38
CA ASN A 361 -22.42 10.49 -42.71
C ASN A 361 -21.80 9.07 -42.77
N TYR A 362 -21.87 8.30 -41.68
CA TYR A 362 -21.58 6.86 -41.69
C TYR A 362 -22.87 6.05 -41.61
N PRO A 363 -22.94 4.84 -42.20
CA PRO A 363 -24.12 3.99 -42.13
C PRO A 363 -24.41 3.55 -40.70
N ASP A 364 -25.67 3.33 -40.40
CA ASP A 364 -26.09 2.75 -39.12
C ASP A 364 -25.45 1.39 -38.89
N LEU A 365 -25.05 1.12 -37.64
CA LEU A 365 -24.53 -0.18 -37.25
C LEU A 365 -25.64 -1.25 -37.22
N PRO A 366 -25.30 -2.54 -37.36
CA PRO A 366 -26.27 -3.63 -37.27
C PRO A 366 -27.01 -3.70 -35.93
N ASP A 367 -28.24 -4.25 -35.94
CA ASP A 367 -29.11 -4.36 -34.75
C ASP A 367 -28.45 -5.01 -33.53
N ARG A 368 -27.54 -5.97 -33.76
CA ARG A 368 -26.81 -6.70 -32.71
C ARG A 368 -25.89 -5.79 -31.87
N SER A 369 -25.45 -4.65 -32.40
CA SER A 369 -24.47 -3.77 -31.77
C SER A 369 -24.91 -2.31 -31.66
N LYS A 370 -25.82 -1.83 -32.51
CA LYS A 370 -26.24 -0.42 -32.58
C LYS A 370 -26.81 0.16 -31.30
N HIS A 371 -27.35 -0.70 -30.41
CA HIS A 371 -27.92 -0.31 -29.13
C HIS A 371 -26.94 -0.35 -27.96
N LEU A 372 -25.70 -0.78 -28.19
CA LEU A 372 -24.66 -0.77 -27.18
C LEU A 372 -24.27 0.67 -26.85
N LYS A 373 -24.24 0.97 -25.56
CA LYS A 373 -23.89 2.27 -25.00
C LYS A 373 -22.63 2.11 -24.15
N PRO A 374 -21.43 2.24 -24.73
CA PRO A 374 -20.20 2.30 -23.93
C PRO A 374 -20.22 3.52 -23.01
N ASP A 375 -19.51 3.42 -21.87
CA ASP A 375 -19.45 4.55 -20.93
C ASP A 375 -18.83 5.79 -21.58
N ILE A 376 -17.80 5.62 -22.43
CA ILE A 376 -17.14 6.69 -23.16
C ILE A 376 -16.76 6.22 -24.58
N TRP A 377 -16.95 7.06 -25.59
CA TRP A 377 -16.34 6.87 -26.89
C TRP A 377 -16.01 8.20 -27.58
N TYR A 378 -15.04 8.17 -28.49
CA TYR A 378 -14.67 9.31 -29.34
C TYR A 378 -14.02 8.81 -30.63
N SER A 379 -13.95 9.68 -31.63
CA SER A 379 -13.32 9.35 -32.92
C SER A 379 -12.45 10.49 -33.45
N LYS A 380 -11.45 10.15 -34.27
CA LYS A 380 -10.55 11.11 -34.93
C LYS A 380 -10.11 10.54 -36.27
N LEU A 381 -9.98 11.41 -37.27
CA LEU A 381 -9.30 11.07 -38.53
C LEU A 381 -7.79 11.21 -38.33
N ILE A 382 -7.05 10.13 -38.54
CA ILE A 382 -5.58 10.10 -38.52
C ILE A 382 -5.13 9.58 -39.87
N ASN A 383 -4.39 10.39 -40.64
CA ASN A 383 -3.92 10.05 -41.99
C ASN A 383 -5.06 9.55 -42.89
N ASN A 384 -6.20 10.25 -42.89
CA ASN A 384 -7.44 9.90 -43.61
C ASN A 384 -8.08 8.55 -43.24
N VAL A 385 -7.63 7.90 -42.17
CA VAL A 385 -8.28 6.70 -41.61
C VAL A 385 -9.08 7.10 -40.39
N LEU A 386 -10.33 6.66 -40.30
CA LEU A 386 -11.16 6.85 -39.12
C LEU A 386 -10.62 5.96 -37.99
N HIS A 387 -10.28 6.55 -36.86
CA HIS A 387 -9.98 5.84 -35.63
C HIS A 387 -11.11 6.08 -34.62
N VAL A 388 -11.60 5.01 -34.00
CA VAL A 388 -12.65 5.04 -32.97
C VAL A 388 -12.11 4.43 -31.69
N TRP A 389 -12.22 5.16 -30.59
CA TRP A 389 -11.84 4.68 -29.26
C TRP A 389 -13.10 4.45 -28.44
N ILE A 390 -13.21 3.27 -27.86
CA ILE A 390 -14.30 2.83 -27.00
C ILE A 390 -13.70 2.52 -25.64
N VAL A 391 -14.24 3.14 -24.59
CA VAL A 391 -13.81 2.91 -23.22
C VAL A 391 -15.01 2.50 -22.39
N GLU A 392 -14.93 1.33 -21.79
CA GLU A 392 -15.93 0.82 -20.86
C GLU A 392 -15.33 0.72 -19.46
N VAL A 393 -16.04 1.27 -18.49
CA VAL A 393 -15.73 1.24 -17.07
C VAL A 393 -16.58 0.18 -16.38
N THR A 394 -15.98 -0.52 -15.43
CA THR A 394 -16.73 -1.41 -14.54
C THR A 394 -16.16 -1.37 -13.13
N CYS A 395 -17.05 -1.38 -12.14
CA CYS A 395 -16.67 -1.34 -10.73
C CYS A 395 -17.13 -2.58 -9.94
N PRO A 396 -16.49 -3.77 -10.15
CA PRO A 396 -16.80 -4.99 -9.39
C PRO A 396 -16.24 -4.97 -7.96
N TYR A 397 -16.68 -5.91 -7.13
CA TYR A 397 -16.05 -6.16 -5.82
C TYR A 397 -14.80 -7.01 -6.01
N ALA A 398 -13.67 -6.68 -5.39
CA ALA A 398 -12.44 -7.47 -5.51
C ALA A 398 -12.47 -8.70 -4.58
N MET A 399 -12.53 -9.88 -5.18
CA MET A 399 -12.43 -11.19 -4.51
C MET A 399 -12.14 -12.28 -5.54
N LEU A 400 -11.76 -13.47 -5.08
CA LEU A 400 -11.80 -14.69 -5.90
C LEU A 400 -13.24 -15.20 -6.04
N THR A 401 -13.57 -15.67 -7.23
CA THR A 401 -14.80 -16.41 -7.54
C THR A 401 -14.45 -17.75 -8.14
N ASP A 402 -15.30 -18.74 -7.90
CA ASP A 402 -15.11 -20.08 -8.44
C ASP A 402 -15.54 -20.12 -9.91
N THR A 403 -14.74 -20.77 -10.73
CA THR A 403 -15.03 -21.10 -12.13
C THR A 403 -14.68 -22.56 -12.40
N ALA A 404 -15.09 -23.08 -13.56
CA ALA A 404 -14.82 -24.46 -13.95
C ALA A 404 -13.32 -24.82 -13.94
N THR A 405 -12.43 -23.85 -14.16
CA THR A 405 -10.97 -24.03 -14.23
C THR A 405 -10.25 -23.64 -12.92
N GLY A 406 -10.99 -23.41 -11.82
CA GLY A 406 -10.45 -22.99 -10.53
C GLY A 406 -10.93 -21.61 -10.08
N ARG A 407 -10.28 -21.05 -9.06
CA ARG A 407 -10.65 -19.76 -8.48
C ARG A 407 -9.90 -18.63 -9.16
N ILE A 408 -10.63 -17.67 -9.72
CA ILE A 408 -10.05 -16.52 -10.42
C ILE A 408 -10.59 -15.20 -9.89
N SER A 409 -9.82 -14.12 -10.07
CA SER A 409 -10.26 -12.78 -9.63
C SER A 409 -11.53 -12.37 -10.37
N THR A 410 -12.53 -11.94 -9.61
CA THR A 410 -13.75 -11.32 -10.13
C THR A 410 -13.48 -10.11 -11.01
N LEU A 411 -12.35 -9.41 -10.80
CA LEU A 411 -11.92 -8.29 -11.65
C LEU A 411 -11.61 -8.78 -13.07
N HIS A 412 -10.88 -9.90 -13.18
CA HIS A 412 -10.56 -10.53 -14.46
C HIS A 412 -11.81 -11.07 -15.16
N VAL A 413 -12.67 -11.79 -14.43
CA VAL A 413 -13.96 -12.29 -14.97
C VAL A 413 -14.80 -11.15 -15.55
N ARG A 414 -14.87 -10.01 -14.86
CA ARG A 414 -15.65 -8.86 -15.35
C ARG A 414 -15.01 -8.20 -16.56
N ARG A 415 -13.68 -8.14 -16.64
CA ARG A 415 -13.01 -7.70 -17.86
C ARG A 415 -13.42 -8.55 -19.05
N LEU A 416 -13.27 -9.87 -18.96
CA LEU A 416 -13.59 -10.78 -20.07
C LEU A 416 -15.04 -10.65 -20.53
N LYS A 417 -15.99 -10.56 -19.59
CA LYS A 417 -17.41 -10.34 -19.92
C LYS A 417 -17.66 -9.03 -20.67
N LYS A 418 -16.94 -7.96 -20.33
CA LYS A 418 -17.08 -6.67 -21.01
C LYS A 418 -16.40 -6.70 -22.39
N VAL A 419 -15.25 -7.34 -22.53
CA VAL A 419 -14.64 -7.58 -23.85
C VAL A 419 -15.64 -8.30 -24.75
N GLN A 420 -16.16 -9.45 -24.31
CA GLN A 420 -17.16 -10.23 -25.07
C GLN A 420 -18.42 -9.42 -25.41
N LYS A 421 -18.89 -8.57 -24.50
CA LYS A 421 -20.06 -7.71 -24.73
C LYS A 421 -19.83 -6.72 -25.89
N TYR A 422 -18.63 -6.16 -26.00
CA TYR A 422 -18.32 -5.11 -26.98
C TYR A 422 -17.59 -5.61 -28.22
N THR A 423 -17.13 -6.86 -28.27
CA THR A 423 -16.54 -7.47 -29.48
C THR A 423 -17.41 -7.28 -30.72
N PRO A 424 -18.74 -7.53 -30.70
CA PRO A 424 -19.57 -7.31 -31.90
C PRO A 424 -19.61 -5.84 -32.35
N LEU A 425 -19.52 -4.88 -31.41
CA LEU A 425 -19.50 -3.45 -31.75
C LEU A 425 -18.20 -3.07 -32.45
N VAL A 426 -17.07 -3.61 -31.97
CA VAL A 426 -15.75 -3.40 -32.58
C VAL A 426 -15.76 -3.92 -34.02
N GLU A 427 -16.16 -5.17 -34.21
CA GLU A 427 -16.24 -5.82 -35.53
C GLU A 427 -17.16 -5.06 -36.48
N ASP A 428 -18.35 -4.67 -36.02
CA ASP A 428 -19.32 -3.98 -36.86
C ASP A 428 -18.84 -2.58 -37.29
N ILE A 429 -18.10 -1.86 -36.43
CA ILE A 429 -17.50 -0.57 -36.78
C ILE A 429 -16.36 -0.75 -37.78
N GLU A 430 -15.47 -1.72 -37.55
CA GLU A 430 -14.34 -2.00 -38.44
C GLU A 430 -14.83 -2.37 -39.85
N LEU A 431 -15.87 -3.21 -39.94
CA LEU A 431 -16.47 -3.66 -41.19
C LEU A 431 -17.31 -2.57 -41.87
N SER A 432 -18.21 -1.92 -41.14
CA SER A 432 -19.19 -0.98 -41.74
C SER A 432 -18.56 0.35 -42.10
N TRP A 433 -17.56 0.80 -41.35
CA TRP A 433 -16.99 2.14 -41.49
C TRP A 433 -15.55 2.12 -42.02
N ASN A 434 -14.97 0.93 -42.26
CA ASN A 434 -13.56 0.75 -42.62
C ASN A 434 -12.63 1.52 -41.67
N ALA A 435 -12.92 1.42 -40.38
CA ALA A 435 -12.27 2.17 -39.31
C ALA A 435 -11.31 1.30 -38.52
N LYS A 436 -10.36 1.92 -37.80
CA LYS A 436 -9.55 1.27 -36.78
C LYS A 436 -10.18 1.49 -35.42
N VAL A 437 -10.43 0.42 -34.67
CA VAL A 437 -11.09 0.52 -33.37
C VAL A 437 -10.14 0.14 -32.23
N SER A 438 -10.21 0.88 -31.13
CA SER A 438 -9.48 0.56 -29.90
C SER A 438 -10.48 0.42 -28.74
N LEU A 439 -10.54 -0.76 -28.15
CA LEU A 439 -11.39 -1.05 -26.99
C LEU A 439 -10.54 -1.12 -25.72
N ALA A 440 -10.82 -0.23 -24.77
CA ALA A 440 -10.18 -0.23 -23.45
C ALA A 440 -11.20 -0.59 -22.36
N ILE A 441 -10.91 -1.63 -21.56
CA ILE A 441 -11.76 -2.03 -20.42
C ILE A 441 -11.12 -1.62 -19.10
N ILE A 442 -11.69 -0.58 -18.49
CA ILE A 442 -11.24 0.01 -17.23
C ILE A 442 -11.97 -0.66 -16.06
N VAL A 443 -11.28 -1.59 -15.39
CA VAL A 443 -11.77 -2.28 -14.20
C VAL A 443 -11.19 -1.61 -12.97
N VAL A 444 -12.05 -1.10 -12.08
CA VAL A 444 -11.65 -0.49 -10.81
C VAL A 444 -12.49 -1.10 -9.71
N SER A 445 -11.92 -1.80 -8.73
CA SER A 445 -12.76 -2.45 -7.74
C SER A 445 -13.43 -1.44 -6.79
N SER A 446 -14.57 -1.81 -6.21
CA SER A 446 -15.22 -1.03 -5.14
C SER A 446 -14.34 -0.87 -3.89
N LEU A 447 -13.25 -1.63 -3.78
CA LEU A 447 -12.24 -1.53 -2.73
C LEU A 447 -11.00 -0.71 -3.15
N GLY A 448 -11.07 -0.04 -4.31
CA GLY A 448 -10.01 0.82 -4.86
C GLY A 448 -8.85 0.03 -5.48
N VAL A 449 -9.11 -1.15 -6.04
CA VAL A 449 -8.08 -1.96 -6.70
C VAL A 449 -8.01 -1.63 -8.18
N ILE A 450 -6.80 -1.38 -8.66
CA ILE A 450 -6.47 -1.17 -10.08
C ILE A 450 -5.62 -2.36 -10.57
N PRO A 451 -6.20 -3.28 -11.36
CA PRO A 451 -5.44 -4.37 -11.98
C PRO A 451 -4.38 -3.84 -12.96
N LYS A 452 -3.32 -4.63 -13.16
CA LYS A 452 -2.21 -4.30 -14.08
C LYS A 452 -2.70 -3.96 -15.49
N ASP A 453 -3.63 -4.73 -16.03
CA ASP A 453 -4.14 -4.47 -17.39
C ASP A 453 -4.87 -3.13 -17.46
N THR A 454 -5.66 -2.76 -16.45
CA THR A 454 -6.31 -1.44 -16.42
C THR A 454 -5.30 -0.32 -16.29
N PHE A 455 -4.22 -0.50 -15.52
CA PHE A 455 -3.13 0.48 -15.51
C PHE A 455 -2.49 0.64 -16.89
N ASN A 456 -2.28 -0.47 -17.61
CA ASN A 456 -1.74 -0.44 -18.97
C ASN A 456 -2.70 0.26 -19.96
N GLU A 457 -4.01 0.02 -19.87
CA GLU A 457 -5.02 0.73 -20.67
C GLU A 457 -5.00 2.24 -20.40
N ILE A 458 -4.98 2.63 -19.12
CA ILE A 458 -4.86 4.04 -18.73
C ILE A 458 -3.53 4.62 -19.26
N LYS A 459 -2.44 3.86 -19.23
CA LYS A 459 -1.15 4.30 -19.78
C LYS A 459 -1.23 4.51 -21.29
N ASN A 460 -1.93 3.65 -22.03
CA ASN A 460 -2.14 3.82 -23.47
C ASN A 460 -2.96 5.08 -23.76
N ILE A 461 -4.00 5.34 -22.97
CA ILE A 461 -4.84 6.55 -23.08
C ILE A 461 -4.02 7.82 -22.77
N THR A 462 -3.22 7.80 -21.70
CA THR A 462 -2.52 8.99 -21.16
C THR A 462 -1.14 9.24 -21.75
N ARG A 463 -0.61 8.28 -22.53
CA ARG A 463 0.71 8.25 -23.18
C ARG A 463 1.92 8.24 -22.23
N THR A 464 1.76 8.65 -20.97
CA THR A 464 2.87 8.75 -20.00
C THR A 464 2.56 8.01 -18.71
N LYS A 465 3.59 7.39 -18.12
CA LYS A 465 3.49 6.67 -16.84
C LYS A 465 3.07 7.59 -15.69
N LYS A 466 3.57 8.83 -15.64
CA LYS A 466 3.23 9.82 -14.59
C LYS A 466 1.72 10.12 -14.59
N ARG A 467 1.16 10.46 -15.77
CA ARG A 467 -0.29 10.71 -15.90
C ARG A 467 -1.11 9.47 -15.61
N ALA A 468 -0.70 8.31 -16.12
CA ALA A 468 -1.39 7.05 -15.85
C ALA A 468 -1.49 6.76 -14.35
N LEU A 469 -0.42 7.02 -13.60
CA LEU A 469 -0.38 6.84 -12.15
C LEU A 469 -1.33 7.80 -11.43
N ILE A 470 -1.36 9.08 -11.82
CA ILE A 470 -2.28 10.07 -11.24
C ILE A 470 -3.73 9.67 -11.51
N THR A 471 -4.06 9.32 -12.76
CA THR A 471 -5.41 8.91 -13.16
C THR A 471 -5.84 7.63 -12.45
N ALA A 472 -4.98 6.61 -12.38
CA ALA A 472 -5.28 5.37 -11.66
C ALA A 472 -5.53 5.61 -10.17
N LYS A 473 -4.73 6.47 -9.51
CA LYS A 473 -4.94 6.87 -8.11
C LYS A 473 -6.29 7.58 -7.94
N ARG A 474 -6.66 8.49 -8.84
CA ARG A 474 -7.96 9.18 -8.82
C ARG A 474 -9.13 8.22 -8.99
N CYS A 475 -9.03 7.28 -9.94
CA CYS A 475 -10.04 6.22 -10.10
C CYS A 475 -10.20 5.39 -8.83
N ALA A 476 -9.09 4.97 -8.21
CA ALA A 476 -9.12 4.24 -6.94
C ALA A 476 -9.74 5.08 -5.81
N HIS A 477 -9.40 6.37 -5.72
CA HIS A 477 -9.95 7.29 -4.73
C HIS A 477 -11.47 7.42 -4.90
N VAL A 478 -11.95 7.76 -6.09
CA VAL A 478 -13.37 7.90 -6.40
C VAL A 478 -14.13 6.61 -6.13
N ALA A 479 -13.56 5.44 -6.45
CA ALA A 479 -14.16 4.16 -6.13
C ALA A 479 -14.30 3.94 -4.62
N ILE A 480 -13.27 4.23 -3.83
CA ILE A 480 -13.32 4.12 -2.35
C ILE A 480 -14.32 5.11 -1.77
N ALA A 481 -14.31 6.36 -2.21
CA ALA A 481 -15.21 7.41 -1.73
C ALA A 481 -16.68 7.08 -2.05
N GLY A 482 -16.96 6.61 -3.27
CA GLY A 482 -18.29 6.16 -3.67
C GLY A 482 -18.74 4.94 -2.86
N SER A 483 -17.85 3.98 -2.59
CA SER A 483 -18.14 2.83 -1.74
C SER A 483 -18.41 3.22 -0.29
N TRP A 484 -17.68 4.19 0.25
CA TRP A 484 -17.94 4.72 1.58
C TRP A 484 -19.32 5.36 1.65
N ARG A 485 -19.69 6.20 0.67
CA ARG A 485 -21.03 6.79 0.57
C ARG A 485 -22.13 5.74 0.51
N ILE A 486 -21.96 4.70 -0.30
CA ILE A 486 -22.92 3.59 -0.40
C ILE A 486 -23.07 2.88 0.96
N PHE A 487 -21.96 2.71 1.69
CA PHE A 487 -21.98 1.99 2.96
C PHE A 487 -22.56 2.80 4.12
N THR A 488 -22.28 4.11 4.17
CA THR A 488 -22.67 4.98 5.29
C THR A 488 -23.96 5.76 5.04
N GLY A 489 -24.35 5.95 3.78
CA GLY A 489 -25.44 6.85 3.39
C GLY A 489 -25.07 8.33 3.43
N HIS A 490 -23.84 8.69 3.82
CA HIS A 490 -23.40 10.08 3.91
C HIS A 490 -22.80 10.58 2.58
N ASN A 491 -22.99 11.87 2.30
CA ASN A 491 -22.36 12.53 1.17
C ASN A 491 -20.86 12.76 1.41
N VAL A 492 -20.08 12.76 0.34
CA VAL A 492 -18.65 13.07 0.34
C VAL A 492 -18.48 14.51 -0.19
N PRO A 493 -18.14 15.50 0.66
CA PRO A 493 -18.17 16.92 0.26
C PRO A 493 -17.30 17.28 -0.95
N PHE A 494 -16.18 16.59 -1.15
CA PHE A 494 -15.16 16.90 -2.16
C PHE A 494 -15.15 15.95 -3.37
N LEU A 495 -16.16 15.08 -3.51
CA LEU A 495 -16.17 14.08 -4.60
C LEU A 495 -16.15 14.75 -5.97
N ASN A 496 -16.83 15.88 -6.12
CA ASN A 496 -16.83 16.65 -7.36
C ASN A 496 -15.43 17.20 -7.67
N GLU A 497 -14.72 17.74 -6.68
CA GLU A 497 -13.35 18.26 -6.88
C GLU A 497 -12.40 17.16 -7.38
N LEU A 498 -12.52 15.94 -6.83
CA LEU A 498 -11.74 14.79 -7.27
C LEU A 498 -12.04 14.40 -8.73
N THR A 499 -13.32 14.40 -9.11
CA THR A 499 -13.77 14.03 -10.46
C THR A 499 -13.35 15.07 -11.50
N TYR A 500 -13.43 16.36 -11.18
CA TYR A 500 -13.23 17.47 -12.13
C TYR A 500 -11.83 18.13 -12.07
N SER A 501 -10.96 17.67 -11.17
CA SER A 501 -9.58 18.16 -11.10
C SER A 501 -8.79 17.86 -12.39
N LYS A 502 -8.13 18.88 -12.95
CA LYS A 502 -7.29 18.72 -14.16
C LYS A 502 -6.13 17.74 -13.91
N CYS A 503 -5.75 16.98 -14.92
CA CYS A 503 -4.55 16.14 -14.99
C CYS A 503 -3.28 16.94 -15.40
N ARG A 504 -3.34 18.29 -15.39
CA ARG A 504 -2.24 19.17 -15.82
C ARG A 504 -1.15 19.29 -14.74
N ASN A 505 0.10 19.37 -15.18
CA ASN A 505 1.17 19.96 -14.37
C ASN A 505 0.86 21.45 -14.23
N THR A 506 0.57 21.90 -13.03
CA THR A 506 0.73 23.31 -12.65
C THR A 506 1.78 23.31 -11.56
N ASN A 507 2.92 23.94 -11.86
CA ASN A 507 4.04 24.14 -10.94
C ASN A 507 3.66 24.96 -9.67
N GLU A 508 2.38 25.29 -9.48
CA GLU A 508 1.86 26.03 -8.32
C GLU A 508 0.90 25.23 -7.43
N SER A 509 0.70 23.94 -7.71
CA SER A 509 -0.01 23.02 -6.79
C SER A 509 0.75 21.71 -6.55
N GLU A 510 2.03 21.65 -6.90
CA GLU A 510 2.90 20.47 -6.72
C GLU A 510 3.41 20.29 -5.28
N SER A 511 3.12 21.21 -4.35
CA SER A 511 3.54 21.07 -2.94
C SER A 511 2.78 20.01 -2.15
N GLN A 512 1.66 19.48 -2.67
CA GLN A 512 0.82 18.52 -1.93
C GLN A 512 0.60 17.15 -2.60
N LEU A 513 1.11 16.87 -3.80
CA LEU A 513 0.86 15.58 -4.47
C LEU A 513 2.06 14.97 -5.23
N THR A 514 3.18 15.67 -5.32
CA THR A 514 4.37 15.23 -6.06
C THR A 514 5.64 15.54 -5.28
N LEU A 515 6.00 14.65 -4.37
CA LEU A 515 7.34 14.56 -3.79
C LEU A 515 7.61 13.09 -3.46
N ASN A 516 7.88 12.31 -4.53
CA ASN A 516 8.61 11.03 -4.55
C ASN A 516 8.39 10.31 -5.89
N LEU A 517 8.84 10.90 -7.01
CA LEU A 517 9.01 10.14 -8.25
C LEU A 517 10.39 9.46 -8.29
N ASP A 518 11.39 10.06 -7.65
CA ASP A 518 12.78 9.58 -7.70
C ASP A 518 13.04 8.35 -6.82
N THR A 519 12.24 8.11 -5.77
CA THR A 519 12.38 6.93 -4.90
C THR A 519 11.66 5.67 -5.41
N VAL A 520 10.80 5.80 -6.42
CA VAL A 520 10.01 4.66 -6.99
C VAL A 520 10.66 4.11 -8.26
N LEU A 521 11.58 4.84 -8.88
CA LEU A 521 12.31 4.38 -10.08
C LEU A 521 13.40 3.36 -9.74
N ASP A 522 14.10 3.52 -8.62
CA ASP A 522 15.14 2.57 -8.17
C ASP A 522 14.60 1.15 -7.86
N ASP A 523 13.35 1.05 -7.40
CA ASP A 523 12.73 -0.24 -7.04
C ASP A 523 12.17 -0.99 -8.28
N LEU A 524 12.14 -0.36 -9.46
CA LEU A 524 11.64 -0.98 -10.70
C LEU A 524 12.75 -1.30 -11.72
N GLU A 525 13.92 -0.67 -11.64
CA GLU A 525 15.05 -0.92 -12.57
C GLU A 525 15.96 -2.09 -12.14
N THR A 526 15.81 -2.62 -10.93
CA THR A 526 16.66 -3.71 -10.42
C THR A 526 16.21 -5.14 -10.78
N ASN A 527 15.14 -5.28 -11.59
CA ASN A 527 14.59 -6.60 -11.95
C ASN A 527 14.60 -6.94 -13.46
N SER A 528 15.53 -6.38 -14.24
CA SER A 528 15.82 -6.88 -15.59
C SER A 528 17.32 -6.88 -15.87
N ILE A 529 17.84 -8.08 -16.14
CA ILE A 529 19.24 -8.49 -16.20
C ILE A 529 20.04 -7.83 -17.33
N SER A 530 21.34 -7.71 -17.07
CA SER A 530 22.49 -7.38 -17.92
C SER A 530 22.54 -7.93 -19.36
N ARG A 531 23.06 -7.10 -20.27
CA ARG A 531 24.23 -7.29 -21.17
C ARG A 531 23.98 -6.68 -22.56
N ASN A 532 24.75 -5.65 -22.93
CA ASN A 532 25.72 -5.82 -24.00
C ASN A 532 26.85 -4.80 -23.94
N ILE A 533 28.04 -5.32 -24.21
CA ILE A 533 29.34 -4.69 -24.19
C ILE A 533 29.58 -4.02 -25.55
N GLY A 534 30.07 -2.79 -25.54
CA GLY A 534 30.68 -2.10 -26.68
C GLY A 534 31.76 -1.17 -26.14
N SER A 535 33.01 -1.50 -26.45
CA SER A 535 34.26 -0.96 -25.90
C SER A 535 34.45 0.57 -26.01
N PRO A 536 35.33 1.17 -25.17
CA PRO A 536 35.59 2.60 -25.15
C PRO A 536 36.63 3.00 -26.21
N ILE A 537 36.45 4.18 -26.82
CA ILE A 537 37.52 4.87 -27.55
C ILE A 537 37.81 6.20 -26.85
N VAL A 538 39.05 6.24 -26.38
CA VAL A 538 39.95 7.30 -25.89
C VAL A 538 39.79 8.66 -26.57
N SER A 539 39.82 9.76 -25.79
CA SER A 539 40.87 10.82 -25.81
C SER A 539 40.41 12.06 -25.00
N PHE A 540 41.17 12.45 -23.96
CA PHE A 540 42.02 13.66 -23.86
C PHE A 540 41.23 14.98 -24.05
N SER A 541 41.32 16.03 -23.23
CA SER A 541 42.32 16.46 -22.25
C SER A 541 41.90 17.83 -21.66
N ASN A 542 42.41 18.15 -20.47
CA ASN A 542 42.68 19.48 -19.89
C ASN A 542 41.52 20.29 -19.26
N ASP A 543 41.41 20.15 -17.93
CA ASP A 543 41.61 21.21 -16.90
C ASP A 543 42.06 22.62 -17.37
N PRO A 544 42.00 23.67 -16.52
CA PRO A 544 41.03 23.99 -15.45
C PRO A 544 40.71 25.52 -15.37
N THR A 545 39.95 25.92 -14.34
CA THR A 545 40.02 27.21 -13.58
C THR A 545 39.83 28.55 -14.31
N ASP A 546 38.84 29.36 -13.92
CA ASP A 546 39.00 30.38 -12.86
C ASP A 546 37.77 31.31 -12.69
N HIS A 547 37.35 31.41 -11.43
CA HIS A 547 37.11 32.63 -10.65
C HIS A 547 36.91 34.03 -11.30
N ILE A 548 35.94 34.75 -10.69
CA ILE A 548 35.92 36.19 -10.31
C ILE A 548 35.02 37.16 -11.12
N SER A 549 33.91 37.52 -10.45
CA SER A 549 33.35 38.86 -10.11
C SER A 549 33.02 39.95 -11.13
N GLU A 550 31.88 40.61 -10.82
CA GLU A 550 31.57 42.04 -11.03
C GLU A 550 31.43 42.50 -12.50
N SER A 551 30.54 43.40 -12.92
CA SER A 551 29.68 44.40 -12.29
C SER A 551 28.68 44.90 -13.36
N TYR A 552 27.66 45.62 -12.88
CA TYR A 552 26.74 46.54 -13.57
C TYR A 552 27.00 46.92 -15.05
N ASP A 553 25.96 46.89 -15.89
CA ASP A 553 25.25 48.13 -16.24
C ASP A 553 23.99 47.91 -17.08
N ILE A 554 23.09 48.87 -16.92
CA ILE A 554 21.78 49.05 -17.54
C ILE A 554 21.98 49.61 -18.95
N GLU A 555 21.28 49.08 -19.95
CA GLU A 555 20.85 49.93 -21.07
C GLU A 555 19.54 49.43 -21.69
N ILE A 556 18.57 50.34 -21.68
CA ILE A 556 17.28 50.30 -22.35
C ILE A 556 17.56 50.59 -23.83
N ASN A 557 16.99 49.81 -24.75
CA ASN A 557 16.56 50.38 -26.02
C ASN A 557 15.42 49.61 -26.68
N SER A 558 14.56 50.44 -27.26
CA SER A 558 13.26 50.23 -27.87
C SER A 558 13.31 49.77 -29.32
N GLN A 559 12.15 49.32 -29.84
CA GLN A 559 11.77 49.15 -31.26
C GLN A 559 12.43 47.95 -31.97
N ASP A 560 11.73 47.06 -32.68
CA ASP A 560 10.40 47.05 -33.32
C ASP A 560 9.66 45.71 -33.12
#